data_AF-A0A1S2KWQ7-F1
#
_entry.id   AF-A0A1S2KWQ7-F1
#
_cell.length_a   1.000
_cell.length_b   1.000
_cell.length_c   1.000
_cell.angle_alpha   90.00
_cell.angle_beta   90.00
_cell.angle_gamma   90.00
#
_symmetry.space_group_name_H-M   'P 1'
#
loop_
_entity.id
_entity.type
_entity.pdbx_description
1 polymer ?
#
loop_
_entity_poly.entity_id
_entity_poly.type
_entity_poly.pdbx_seq_one_letter_code
_entity_poly.pdbx_strand_id
1 'polypeptide(L)'
;MFKEKFLSYVKSGFIAGLMTAIVSVVIFMVSSFIFGFSIELIGESRDTLYVVFILFVSFFAVFIGTIFFYLLQKFTSRPTLYFIIVVLIGFIGNTYMAEVDLLEQYKTAAHLVHVIVAGLAIYLIPRLNRK
;
A
#
# COMPACT_ATOMS: atom_id res chain seq x y z
N MET A 1 21.69 -4.52 -9.17
CA MET A 1 21.42 -3.59 -10.28
C MET A 1 19.94 -3.72 -10.65
N PHE A 2 19.23 -2.62 -10.93
CA PHE A 2 17.79 -2.64 -11.25
C PHE A 2 17.55 -2.47 -12.75
N LYS A 3 16.34 -2.82 -13.22
CA LYS A 3 15.95 -2.70 -14.63
C LYS A 3 15.96 -1.23 -15.07
N GLU A 4 16.24 -0.97 -16.34
CA GLU A 4 16.32 0.41 -16.87
C GLU A 4 15.09 0.83 -17.69
N LYS A 5 14.35 -0.14 -18.24
CA LYS A 5 13.17 0.12 -19.06
C LYS A 5 11.96 0.48 -18.20
N PHE A 6 11.40 1.66 -18.40
CA PHE A 6 10.20 2.14 -17.69
C PHE A 6 9.03 1.17 -17.77
N LEU A 7 8.79 0.56 -18.94
CA LEU A 7 7.71 -0.42 -19.12
C LEU A 7 7.83 -1.62 -18.18
N SER A 8 9.04 -2.00 -17.77
CA SER A 8 9.19 -3.06 -16.78
C SER A 8 8.69 -2.64 -15.40
N TYR A 9 8.83 -1.37 -15.03
CA TYR A 9 8.32 -0.84 -13.75
C TYR A 9 6.81 -0.78 -13.75
N VAL A 10 6.20 -0.40 -14.87
CA VAL A 10 4.74 -0.43 -15.02
C VAL A 10 4.21 -1.86 -14.82
N LYS A 11 4.83 -2.86 -15.46
CA LYS A 11 4.45 -4.27 -15.28
C LYS A 11 4.67 -4.78 -13.85
N SER A 12 5.84 -4.52 -13.28
CA SER A 12 6.13 -4.89 -11.88
C SER A 12 5.18 -4.21 -10.91
N GLY A 13 4.85 -2.93 -11.14
CA GLY A 13 3.96 -2.15 -10.30
C GLY A 13 2.52 -2.63 -10.38
N PHE A 14 2.05 -3.03 -11.56
CA PHE A 14 0.74 -3.65 -11.72
C PHE A 14 0.65 -4.95 -10.90
N ILE A 15 1.66 -5.83 -11.02
CA ILE A 15 1.71 -7.10 -10.27
C ILE A 15 1.80 -6.84 -8.76
N ALA A 16 2.71 -5.96 -8.33
CA ALA A 16 2.89 -5.62 -6.92
C ALA A 16 1.64 -4.99 -6.31
N GLY A 17 1.01 -4.06 -7.05
CA GLY A 17 -0.24 -3.42 -6.66
C GLY A 17 -1.37 -4.42 -6.52
N LEU A 18 -1.54 -5.32 -7.49
CA LEU A 18 -2.57 -6.35 -7.44
C LEU A 18 -2.38 -7.30 -6.26
N MET A 19 -1.16 -7.80 -6.05
CA MET A 19 -0.83 -8.64 -4.89
C MET A 19 -1.12 -7.91 -3.57
N THR A 20 -0.69 -6.66 -3.45
CA THR A 20 -0.88 -5.87 -2.23
C THR A 20 -2.34 -5.57 -1.96
N ALA A 21 -3.13 -5.23 -2.99
CA ALA A 21 -4.55 -4.98 -2.87
C ALA A 21 -5.31 -6.23 -2.40
N ILE A 22 -5.03 -7.39 -2.99
CA ILE A 22 -5.63 -8.67 -2.58
C ILE A 22 -5.30 -8.97 -1.12
N VAL A 23 -4.03 -8.88 -0.72
CA VAL A 23 -3.62 -9.14 0.66
C VAL A 23 -4.27 -8.13 1.62
N SER A 24 -4.36 -6.85 1.25
CA SER A 24 -4.99 -5.81 2.06
C SER A 24 -6.47 -6.12 2.34
N VAL A 25 -7.21 -6.52 1.30
CA VAL A 25 -8.63 -6.90 1.44
C VAL A 25 -8.77 -8.14 2.32
N VAL A 26 -7.93 -9.16 2.13
CA VAL A 26 -7.97 -10.37 2.98
C VAL A 26 -7.69 -10.01 4.44
N ILE A 27 -6.69 -9.18 4.72
CA ILE A 27 -6.36 -8.73 6.08
C ILE A 27 -7.50 -7.93 6.68
N PHE A 28 -8.15 -7.06 5.90
CA PHE A 28 -9.33 -6.34 6.34
C PHE A 28 -10.47 -7.30 6.71
N MET A 29 -10.82 -8.24 5.82
CA MET A 29 -11.90 -9.22 6.07
C MET A 29 -11.63 -10.09 7.31
N VAL A 30 -10.38 -10.54 7.48
CA VAL A 30 -9.96 -11.30 8.66
C VAL A 30 -10.06 -10.44 9.93
N SER A 31 -9.64 -9.18 9.85
CA SER A 31 -9.75 -8.24 10.98
C SER A 31 -11.22 -7.97 11.34
N SER A 32 -12.09 -7.75 10.34
CA SER A 32 -13.54 -7.59 10.55
C SER A 32 -14.14 -8.79 11.26
N PHE A 33 -13.76 -10.01 10.85
CA PHE A 33 -14.22 -11.23 11.49
C PHE A 33 -13.75 -11.34 12.95
N ILE A 34 -12.48 -11.00 13.24
CA ILE A 34 -11.91 -11.07 14.59
C ILE A 34 -12.51 -10.01 15.53
N PHE A 35 -12.69 -8.78 15.05
CA PHE A 35 -13.13 -7.64 15.86
C PHE A 35 -14.65 -7.40 15.81
N GLY A 36 -15.39 -8.12 14.96
CA GLY A 36 -16.86 -8.14 14.98
C GLY A 36 -17.56 -6.94 14.33
N PHE A 37 -16.91 -6.24 13.39
CA PHE A 37 -17.53 -5.11 12.66
C PHE A 37 -17.98 -5.50 11.24
N SER A 38 -18.95 -4.75 10.69
CA SER A 38 -19.55 -4.99 9.38
C SER A 38 -18.53 -4.88 8.24
N ILE A 39 -18.62 -5.80 7.27
CA ILE A 39 -17.89 -5.71 6.01
C ILE A 39 -18.79 -4.98 5.01
N GLU A 40 -18.41 -3.76 4.67
CA GLU A 40 -19.11 -2.95 3.67
C GLU A 40 -18.33 -2.94 2.35
N LEU A 41 -19.00 -3.23 1.25
CA LEU A 41 -18.35 -3.30 -0.06
C LEU A 41 -18.09 -1.90 -0.64
N ILE A 42 -19.12 -1.05 -0.63
CA ILE A 42 -19.15 0.30 -1.20
C ILE A 42 -19.96 1.18 -0.25
N GLY A 43 -19.57 2.44 -0.11
CA GLY A 43 -20.35 3.47 0.56
C GLY A 43 -19.65 4.83 0.50
N GLU A 44 -20.22 5.80 1.21
CA GLU A 44 -19.83 7.21 1.11
C GLU A 44 -19.40 7.80 2.46
N SER A 45 -19.53 7.04 3.56
CA SER A 45 -19.15 7.52 4.88
C SER A 45 -17.63 7.62 4.99
N ARG A 46 -17.13 8.79 5.40
CA ARG A 46 -15.68 9.04 5.46
C ARG A 46 -14.98 8.30 6.60
N ASP A 47 -15.74 7.87 7.59
CA ASP A 47 -15.29 7.27 8.84
C ASP A 47 -15.34 5.72 8.84
N THR A 48 -15.70 5.13 7.69
CA THR A 48 -15.85 3.69 7.48
C THR A 48 -14.86 3.14 6.47
N LEU A 49 -14.49 1.87 6.62
CA LEU A 49 -13.63 1.15 5.69
C LEU A 49 -14.44 0.32 4.69
N TYR A 50 -14.29 0.63 3.40
CA TYR A 50 -14.94 -0.09 2.31
C TYR A 50 -13.96 -0.99 1.57
N VAL A 51 -14.38 -2.22 1.24
CA VAL A 51 -13.55 -3.20 0.52
C VAL A 51 -13.07 -2.65 -0.82
N VAL A 52 -13.95 -2.03 -1.61
CA VAL A 52 -13.59 -1.46 -2.92
C VAL A 52 -12.57 -0.33 -2.77
N PHE A 53 -12.71 0.51 -1.74
CA PHE A 53 -11.80 1.60 -1.48
C PHE A 53 -10.42 1.09 -1.06
N ILE A 54 -10.35 0.13 -0.13
CA ILE A 54 -9.09 -0.51 0.29
C ILE A 54 -8.38 -1.14 -0.90
N LEU A 55 -9.11 -1.88 -1.73
CA LEU A 55 -8.56 -2.53 -2.93
C LEU A 55 -7.92 -1.49 -3.86
N PHE A 56 -8.65 -0.41 -4.16
CA PHE A 56 -8.20 0.61 -5.10
C PHE A 56 -7.01 1.41 -4.54
N VAL A 57 -7.12 1.91 -3.31
CA VAL A 57 -6.06 2.71 -2.69
C VAL A 57 -4.78 1.90 -2.50
N SER A 58 -4.87 0.66 -2.01
CA SER A 58 -3.69 -0.21 -1.87
C SER A 58 -3.04 -0.52 -3.22
N PHE A 59 -3.84 -0.77 -4.27
CA PHE A 59 -3.31 -0.97 -5.62
C PHE A 59 -2.56 0.26 -6.11
N PHE A 60 -3.20 1.43 -6.08
CA PHE A 60 -2.64 2.67 -6.62
C PHE A 60 -1.44 3.15 -5.82
N ALA A 61 -1.45 3.03 -4.49
CA ALA A 61 -0.32 3.40 -3.65
C ALA A 61 0.96 2.65 -4.06
N VAL A 62 0.87 1.32 -4.25
CA VAL A 62 2.02 0.51 -4.66
C VAL A 62 2.38 0.70 -6.13
N PHE A 63 1.38 0.86 -7.01
CA PHE A 63 1.61 1.12 -8.43
C PHE A 63 2.37 2.44 -8.63
N ILE A 64 1.90 3.53 -8.01
CA ILE A 64 2.56 4.84 -8.02
C ILE A 64 3.92 4.77 -7.31
N GLY A 65 4.01 4.05 -6.19
CA GLY A 65 5.28 3.80 -5.50
C GLY A 65 6.33 3.17 -6.42
N THR A 66 5.93 2.29 -7.33
CA THR A 66 6.84 1.68 -8.31
C THR A 66 7.34 2.71 -9.33
N ILE A 67 6.51 3.67 -9.73
CA ILE A 67 6.92 4.80 -10.59
C ILE A 67 7.90 5.71 -9.84
N PHE A 68 7.64 6.03 -8.57
CA PHE A 68 8.59 6.78 -7.74
C PHE A 68 9.92 6.05 -7.60
N PHE A 69 9.89 4.73 -7.40
CA PHE A 69 11.10 3.92 -7.34
C PHE A 69 11.92 3.97 -8.64
N TYR A 70 11.25 3.97 -9.80
CA TYR A 70 11.89 4.18 -11.10
C TYR A 70 12.59 5.54 -11.20
N LEU A 71 11.96 6.61 -10.69
CA LEU A 71 12.57 7.93 -10.69
C LEU A 71 13.77 7.97 -9.74
N LEU A 72 13.63 7.44 -8.52
CA LEU A 72 14.70 7.41 -7.53
C LEU A 72 15.96 6.71 -8.08
N GLN A 73 15.83 5.56 -8.76
CA GLN A 73 17.02 4.89 -9.30
C GLN A 73 17.79 5.71 -10.36
N LYS A 74 17.17 6.72 -10.99
CA LYS A 74 17.86 7.60 -11.94
C LYS A 74 18.68 8.69 -11.24
N PHE A 75 18.24 9.11 -10.06
CA PHE A 75 18.80 10.28 -9.37
C PHE A 75 19.62 9.95 -8.13
N THR A 76 19.63 8.69 -7.67
CA THR A 76 20.40 8.28 -6.49
C THR A 76 21.11 6.94 -6.67
N SER A 77 22.28 6.82 -6.03
CA SER A 77 23.04 5.56 -5.93
C SER A 77 22.44 4.57 -4.93
N ARG A 78 21.49 5.01 -4.07
CA ARG A 78 20.85 4.18 -3.03
C ARG A 78 19.31 4.19 -3.13
N PRO A 79 18.70 3.86 -4.27
CA PRO A 79 17.26 4.04 -4.49
C PRO A 79 16.38 3.29 -3.50
N THR A 80 16.79 2.10 -3.06
CA THR A 80 16.03 1.33 -2.06
C THR A 80 15.94 2.04 -0.71
N LEU A 81 17.01 2.68 -0.25
CA LEU A 81 17.01 3.39 1.02
C LEU A 81 16.06 4.59 0.97
N TYR A 82 16.18 5.42 -0.07
CA TYR A 82 15.29 6.58 -0.24
C TYR A 82 13.84 6.16 -0.44
N PHE A 83 13.60 5.05 -1.13
CA PHE A 83 12.26 4.51 -1.29
C PHE A 83 11.65 4.06 0.04
N ILE A 84 12.42 3.36 0.89
CA ILE A 84 11.98 3.00 2.24
C ILE A 84 11.60 4.25 3.02
N ILE A 85 12.41 5.31 2.98
CA ILE A 85 12.11 6.57 3.66
C ILE A 85 10.78 7.17 3.16
N VAL A 86 10.58 7.24 1.84
CA VAL A 86 9.32 7.74 1.24
C VAL A 86 8.12 6.90 1.68
N VAL A 87 8.24 5.57 1.66
CA VAL A 87 7.17 4.67 2.13
C VAL A 87 6.88 4.88 3.62
N LEU A 88 7.92 5.05 4.46
CA LEU A 88 7.74 5.31 5.88
C LEU A 88 7.05 6.64 6.16
N ILE A 89 7.39 7.71 5.42
CA ILE A 89 6.70 9.01 5.51
C ILE A 89 5.22 8.85 5.13
N GLY A 90 4.94 8.15 4.02
CA GLY A 90 3.56 7.86 3.59
C GLY A 90 2.79 7.02 4.61
N PHE A 91 3.45 6.01 5.20
CA PHE A 91 2.88 5.16 6.24
C PHE A 91 2.52 5.97 7.50
N ILE A 92 3.41 6.83 7.98
CA ILE A 92 3.16 7.68 9.15
C ILE A 92 1.99 8.63 8.87
N GLY A 93 2.01 9.31 7.70
CA GLY A 93 0.95 10.23 7.31
C GLY A 93 -0.42 9.54 7.20
N ASN A 94 -0.48 8.37 6.57
CA ASN A 94 -1.72 7.63 6.39
C ASN A 94 -2.25 7.04 7.72
N THR A 95 -1.34 6.61 8.61
CA THR A 95 -1.69 6.14 9.96
C THR A 95 -2.27 7.28 10.79
N TYR A 96 -1.65 8.47 10.75
CA TYR A 96 -2.20 9.64 11.43
C TYR A 96 -3.58 10.03 10.90
N MET A 97 -3.79 10.01 9.59
CA MET A 97 -5.11 10.31 9.00
C MET A 97 -6.17 9.29 9.42
N ALA A 98 -5.83 7.99 9.41
CA ALA A 98 -6.75 6.96 9.90
C ALA A 98 -7.11 7.14 11.39
N GLU A 99 -6.17 7.58 12.22
CA GLU A 99 -6.41 7.85 13.64
C GLU A 99 -7.40 9.00 13.87
N VAL A 100 -7.40 10.01 12.98
CA VAL A 100 -8.25 11.20 13.09
C VAL A 100 -9.61 11.00 12.42
N ASP A 101 -9.65 10.33 11.26
CA ASP A 101 -10.82 10.31 10.38
C ASP A 101 -11.72 9.08 10.58
N LEU A 102 -11.20 7.95 11.10
CA LEU A 102 -11.97 6.71 11.22
C LEU A 102 -12.62 6.53 12.59
N LEU A 103 -13.77 5.86 12.62
CA LEU A 103 -14.35 5.37 13.87
C LEU A 103 -13.40 4.38 14.55
N GLU A 104 -13.40 4.40 15.89
CA GLU A 104 -12.48 3.64 16.73
C GLU A 104 -12.38 2.15 16.36
N GLN A 105 -13.51 1.53 16.02
CA GLN A 105 -13.59 0.12 15.63
C GLN A 105 -12.79 -0.21 14.35
N TYR A 106 -12.60 0.75 13.45
CA TYR A 106 -11.91 0.54 12.17
C TYR A 106 -10.42 0.88 12.23
N LYS A 107 -9.97 1.65 13.23
CA LYS A 107 -8.57 2.14 13.32
C LYS A 107 -7.55 1.01 13.38
N THR A 108 -7.78 0.02 14.23
CA THR A 108 -6.86 -1.13 14.35
C THR A 108 -6.73 -1.88 13.03
N ALA A 109 -7.84 -2.11 12.33
CA ALA A 109 -7.83 -2.77 11.03
C ALA A 109 -7.12 -1.91 9.97
N ALA A 110 -7.35 -0.59 9.95
CA ALA A 110 -6.65 0.33 9.05
C ALA A 110 -5.13 0.29 9.29
N HIS A 111 -4.68 0.32 10.56
CA HIS A 111 -3.27 0.26 10.91
C HIS A 111 -2.62 -1.06 10.44
N LEU A 112 -3.29 -2.19 10.63
CA LEU A 112 -2.80 -3.47 10.12
C LEU A 112 -2.67 -3.45 8.59
N VAL A 113 -3.68 -2.93 7.89
CA VAL A 113 -3.63 -2.78 6.43
C VAL A 113 -2.46 -1.87 6.03
N HIS A 114 -2.26 -0.73 6.69
CA HIS A 114 -1.15 0.19 6.38
C HIS A 114 0.22 -0.45 6.56
N VAL A 115 0.43 -1.19 7.65
CA VAL A 115 1.68 -1.92 7.90
C VAL A 115 1.94 -2.94 6.79
N ILE A 116 0.91 -3.69 6.40
CA ILE A 116 1.01 -4.70 5.34
C ILE A 116 1.30 -4.05 3.98
N VAL A 117 0.59 -2.97 3.62
CA VAL A 117 0.83 -2.23 2.38
C VAL A 117 2.25 -1.68 2.33
N ALA A 118 2.71 -1.04 3.41
CA ALA A 118 4.07 -0.50 3.50
C ALA A 118 5.14 -1.61 3.41
N GLY A 119 4.97 -2.70 4.16
CA GLY A 119 5.88 -3.84 4.15
C GLY A 119 5.96 -4.51 2.78
N LEU A 120 4.81 -4.77 2.15
CA LEU A 120 4.76 -5.33 0.81
C LEU A 120 5.34 -4.38 -0.25
N ALA A 121 5.09 -3.08 -0.16
CA ALA A 121 5.70 -2.10 -1.06
C ALA A 121 7.23 -2.13 -0.97
N ILE A 122 7.78 -2.06 0.25
CA ILE A 122 9.23 -2.10 0.51
C ILE A 122 9.86 -3.40 -0.01
N TYR A 123 9.15 -4.51 0.09
CA TYR A 123 9.67 -5.81 -0.32
C TYR A 123 9.50 -6.07 -1.83
N LEU A 124 8.28 -5.98 -2.35
CA LEU A 124 7.93 -6.38 -3.72
C LEU A 124 8.53 -5.44 -4.76
N ILE A 125 8.50 -4.13 -4.53
CA ILE A 125 8.92 -3.15 -5.56
C ILE A 125 10.41 -3.31 -5.90
N PRO A 126 11.36 -3.33 -4.94
CA PRO A 126 12.75 -3.62 -5.25
C PRO A 126 12.95 -5.03 -5.79
N ARG A 127 12.26 -6.04 -5.22
CA ARG A 127 12.45 -7.45 -5.59
C ARG A 127 12.06 -7.73 -7.04
N LEU A 128 10.91 -7.23 -7.50
CA LEU A 128 10.41 -7.47 -8.87
C LEU A 128 11.16 -6.65 -9.94
N ASN A 129 11.83 -5.58 -9.54
CA ASN A 129 12.61 -4.71 -10.44
C ASN A 129 14.12 -4.97 -10.43
N ARG A 130 14.61 -5.95 -9.64
CA ARG A 130 16.00 -6.41 -9.76
C ARG A 130 16.23 -7.04 -11.14
N LYS A 131 17.42 -6.80 -11.71
CA LYS A 131 17.91 -7.49 -12.92
C LYS A 131 18.20 -8.95 -12.60
#